data_AF-A0A956S3E6-F1
#
_entry.id   AF-A0A956S3E6-F1
#
_cell.length_a   1.000
_cell.length_b   1.000
_cell.length_c   1.000
_cell.angle_alpha   90.00
_cell.angle_beta   90.00
_cell.angle_gamma   90.00
#
_symmetry.space_group_name_H-M   'P 1'
#
loop_
_entity.id
_entity.type
_entity.pdbx_description
1 polymer ?
#
loop_
_entity_poly.entity_id
_entity_poly.type
_entity_poly.pdbx_seq_one_letter_code
_entity_poly.pdbx_strand_id
1 'polypeptide(L)'
;MNKSKTRSVRLWPGIVIVALMCLLRFVVPLFVPEALEFGVIGGIFGGGLLMIIWWLFLSRAPWLERIGSFVFILFALFITSFFLHKSVATAMMGMMFPMYAIPVMSLVFVLGLLASRSKNPGTRRMAILTSTLLVCIGFISIRTDGMSASAEHDFAWRWSKTAEQKLLAQKQNQQVELASVSTPTDIALTWSGFRGANRDAVVHDLRMATDWQVSPPQEVWRQPVGPGVSSFAIRGHLFYTQEQRGEEEVVACYKLSTGEPVWMHRDSTRYWESHAGAGPRATPTIHNGRIYTLGATGIVNALNADGGSVYWSRNAAADTKVQLPEPTVWYGFSGSPLVLDSLVVVAVSGSLVAYDLETGQPRWFGPFGGDSYSSPQHFAIDGLPQVIFASQSGVRSFAASEGKLLWEYPWKVGVRIVQPKLVANHDMLISAGESNGLRRISISRTANNWRIEERWTTKGLKPNHSDFVVHDGHAYGFDGSILSCIELESGKRQWKGGRYGSGQMLLLAEQAVLLVLSEQGELALVQAAPDKFTELARMPAIEGKTWNHPALSGNILLIRNTREMAAFRLPPNAE
;
A
#
# COMPACT_ATOMS: atom_id res chain seq x y z
N MET A 1 -36.59 -58.65 5.68
CA MET A 1 -35.89 -57.49 6.32
C MET A 1 -34.39 -57.57 6.02
N ASN A 2 -33.94 -56.89 4.97
CA ASN A 2 -32.51 -56.83 4.61
C ASN A 2 -31.83 -55.72 5.44
N LYS A 3 -31.10 -56.09 6.51
CA LYS A 3 -30.20 -55.17 7.20
C LYS A 3 -29.03 -54.85 6.27
N SER A 4 -29.15 -53.78 5.50
CA SER A 4 -28.05 -53.18 4.74
C SER A 4 -26.85 -52.96 5.67
N LYS A 5 -25.75 -53.68 5.42
CA LYS A 5 -24.46 -53.48 6.10
C LYS A 5 -23.97 -52.08 5.74
N THR A 6 -24.22 -51.09 6.60
CA THR A 6 -23.64 -49.75 6.50
C THR A 6 -22.12 -49.86 6.62
N ARG A 7 -21.40 -49.79 5.48
CA ARG A 7 -19.93 -49.78 5.45
C ARG A 7 -19.43 -48.48 6.08
N SER A 8 -18.41 -48.58 6.93
CA SER A 8 -17.75 -47.42 7.53
C SER A 8 -17.00 -46.63 6.46
N VAL A 9 -17.01 -45.29 6.60
CA VAL A 9 -16.29 -44.37 5.72
C VAL A 9 -14.78 -44.57 5.92
N ARG A 10 -14.01 -44.63 4.83
CA ARG A 10 -12.54 -44.70 4.88
C ARG A 10 -11.97 -43.29 5.10
N LEU A 11 -11.77 -42.93 6.36
CA LEU A 11 -11.42 -41.56 6.78
C LEU A 11 -9.95 -41.19 6.59
N TRP A 12 -9.02 -42.14 6.70
CA TRP A 12 -7.58 -41.83 6.73
C TRP A 12 -7.06 -41.03 5.51
N PRO A 13 -7.51 -41.24 4.25
CA PRO A 13 -6.99 -40.45 3.15
C PRO A 13 -7.42 -38.98 3.24
N GLY A 14 -8.66 -38.70 3.69
CA GLY A 14 -9.12 -37.33 3.94
C GLY A 14 -8.32 -36.65 5.05
N ILE A 15 -7.96 -37.38 6.11
CA ILE A 15 -7.10 -36.86 7.19
C ILE A 15 -5.72 -36.49 6.65
N VAL A 16 -5.12 -37.35 5.82
CA VAL A 16 -3.81 -37.08 5.20
C VAL A 16 -3.87 -35.86 4.28
N ILE A 17 -4.91 -35.73 3.45
CA ILE A 17 -5.07 -34.59 2.55
C ILE A 17 -5.17 -33.28 3.36
N VAL A 18 -6.04 -33.25 4.38
CA VAL A 18 -6.20 -32.06 5.24
C VAL A 18 -4.92 -31.75 6.02
N ALA A 19 -4.22 -32.77 6.55
CA ALA A 19 -2.95 -32.57 7.23
C ALA A 19 -1.89 -31.97 6.31
N LEU A 20 -1.79 -32.43 5.06
CA LEU A 20 -0.91 -31.85 4.04
C LEU A 20 -1.31 -30.42 3.69
N MET A 21 -2.61 -30.13 3.54
CA MET A 21 -3.10 -28.77 3.31
C MET A 21 -2.72 -27.84 4.46
N CYS A 22 -2.91 -28.26 5.71
CA CYS A 22 -2.51 -27.48 6.88
C CYS A 22 -1.00 -27.29 6.97
N LEU A 23 -0.21 -28.33 6.67
CA LEU A 23 1.25 -28.25 6.66
C LEU A 23 1.73 -27.23 5.63
N LEU A 24 1.27 -27.34 4.39
CA LEU A 24 1.65 -26.44 3.29
C LEU A 24 1.18 -25.00 3.50
N ARG A 25 0.00 -24.81 4.12
CA ARG A 25 -0.58 -23.48 4.32
C ARG A 25 -0.04 -22.75 5.55
N PHE A 26 0.22 -23.46 6.65
CA PHE A 26 0.51 -22.84 7.95
C PHE A 26 1.91 -23.16 8.50
N VAL A 27 2.52 -24.29 8.14
CA VAL A 27 3.80 -24.71 8.72
C VAL A 27 4.96 -24.36 7.80
N VAL A 28 4.89 -24.70 6.52
CA VAL A 28 5.95 -24.40 5.55
C VAL A 28 6.25 -22.89 5.46
N PRO A 29 5.25 -21.99 5.44
CA PRO A 29 5.51 -20.54 5.36
C PRO A 29 6.23 -19.96 6.57
N LEU A 30 6.23 -20.63 7.73
CA LEU A 30 7.01 -20.19 8.90
C LEU A 30 8.53 -20.25 8.65
N PHE A 31 8.97 -21.14 7.75
CA PHE A 31 10.37 -21.33 7.41
C PHE A 31 10.71 -20.74 6.03
N VAL A 32 9.75 -20.74 5.09
CA VAL A 32 9.91 -20.23 3.74
C VAL A 32 8.71 -19.33 3.40
N PRO A 33 8.74 -18.03 3.72
CA PRO A 33 7.59 -17.14 3.53
C PRO A 33 7.08 -17.08 2.08
N GLU A 34 7.98 -17.23 1.11
CA GLU A 34 7.68 -17.27 -0.33
C GLU A 34 6.82 -18.49 -0.72
N ALA A 35 6.78 -19.53 0.11
CA ALA A 35 5.95 -20.72 -0.11
C ALA A 35 4.45 -20.47 0.16
N LEU A 36 4.08 -19.32 0.75
CA LEU A 36 2.70 -19.01 1.10
C LEU A 36 1.79 -19.01 -0.14
N GLU A 37 2.23 -18.42 -1.25
CA GLU A 37 1.49 -18.38 -2.52
C GLU A 37 1.27 -19.79 -3.09
N PHE A 38 2.31 -20.63 -3.08
CA PHE A 38 2.24 -22.03 -3.49
C PHE A 38 1.32 -22.84 -2.57
N GLY A 39 1.32 -22.55 -1.26
CA GLY A 39 0.42 -23.18 -0.29
C GLY A 39 -1.05 -22.81 -0.50
N VAL A 40 -1.34 -21.56 -0.91
CA VAL A 40 -2.69 -21.11 -1.28
C VAL A 40 -3.16 -21.82 -2.55
N ILE A 41 -2.40 -21.70 -3.65
CA ILE A 41 -2.76 -22.28 -4.95
C ILE A 41 -2.81 -23.81 -4.86
N GLY A 42 -1.79 -24.43 -4.26
CA GLY A 42 -1.70 -25.88 -4.05
C GLY A 42 -2.77 -26.43 -3.12
N GLY A 43 -3.17 -25.69 -2.09
CA GLY A 43 -4.28 -26.05 -1.21
C GLY A 43 -5.62 -26.06 -1.94
N ILE A 44 -5.87 -25.07 -2.81
CA ILE A 44 -7.13 -24.93 -3.54
C ILE A 44 -7.23 -25.97 -4.67
N PHE A 45 -6.28 -25.94 -5.60
CA PHE A 45 -6.34 -26.77 -6.80
C PHE A 45 -5.88 -28.20 -6.53
N GLY A 46 -4.80 -28.39 -5.78
CA GLY A 46 -4.30 -29.72 -5.42
C GLY A 46 -5.13 -30.35 -4.30
N GLY A 47 -5.19 -29.69 -3.14
CA GLY A 47 -5.89 -30.18 -1.95
C GLY A 47 -7.40 -30.36 -2.16
N GLY A 48 -8.06 -29.33 -2.72
CA GLY A 48 -9.48 -29.38 -3.04
C GLY A 48 -9.84 -30.50 -4.04
N LEU A 49 -9.05 -30.66 -5.11
CA LEU A 49 -9.26 -31.74 -6.08
C LEU A 49 -9.05 -33.13 -5.46
N LEU A 50 -7.99 -33.30 -4.66
CA LEU A 50 -7.74 -34.55 -3.94
C LEU A 50 -8.89 -34.89 -2.98
N MET A 51 -9.47 -33.88 -2.32
CA MET A 51 -10.65 -34.07 -1.46
C MET A 51 -11.87 -34.54 -2.27
N ILE A 52 -12.11 -33.95 -3.44
CA ILE A 52 -13.21 -34.36 -4.33
C ILE A 52 -12.99 -35.81 -4.78
N ILE A 53 -11.79 -36.15 -5.23
CA ILE A 53 -11.45 -37.52 -5.69
C ILE A 53 -11.63 -38.53 -4.55
N TRP A 54 -11.11 -38.22 -3.37
CA TRP A 54 -11.25 -39.09 -2.21
C TRP A 54 -12.73 -39.28 -1.84
N TRP A 55 -13.48 -38.19 -1.73
CA TRP A 55 -14.87 -38.25 -1.26
C TRP A 55 -15.77 -39.00 -2.25
N LEU A 56 -15.69 -38.69 -3.55
CA LEU A 56 -16.56 -39.27 -4.58
C LEU A 56 -16.21 -40.72 -4.92
N PHE A 57 -14.93 -41.10 -4.88
CA PHE A 57 -14.51 -42.42 -5.39
C PHE A 57 -13.97 -43.35 -4.28
N LEU A 58 -13.23 -42.83 -3.30
CA LEU A 58 -12.42 -43.64 -2.36
C LEU A 58 -12.99 -43.72 -0.93
N SER A 59 -13.98 -42.89 -0.58
CA SER A 59 -14.54 -42.75 0.78
C SER A 59 -15.31 -43.96 1.27
N ARG A 60 -15.78 -44.84 0.38
CA ARG A 60 -16.71 -45.96 0.66
C ARG A 60 -18.08 -45.53 1.22
N ALA A 61 -18.40 -44.24 1.25
CA ALA A 61 -19.73 -43.74 1.65
C ALA A 61 -20.83 -44.16 0.64
N PRO A 62 -22.11 -44.17 1.03
CA PRO A 62 -23.23 -44.40 0.08
C PRO A 62 -23.28 -43.33 -1.01
N TRP A 63 -23.60 -43.71 -2.25
CA TRP A 63 -23.58 -42.81 -3.42
C TRP A 63 -24.42 -41.53 -3.24
N LEU A 64 -25.63 -41.66 -2.69
CA LEU A 64 -26.51 -40.53 -2.40
C LEU A 64 -25.89 -39.54 -1.41
N GLU A 65 -25.07 -40.01 -0.47
CA GLU A 65 -24.36 -39.11 0.46
C GLU A 65 -23.17 -38.45 -0.19
N ARG A 66 -22.48 -39.15 -1.10
CA ARG A 66 -21.33 -38.60 -1.81
C ARG A 66 -21.74 -37.38 -2.62
N ILE A 67 -22.74 -37.57 -3.49
CA ILE A 67 -23.27 -36.50 -4.34
C ILE A 67 -24.01 -35.47 -3.49
N GLY A 68 -24.91 -35.91 -2.60
CA GLY A 68 -25.75 -34.99 -1.82
C GLY A 68 -24.94 -34.03 -0.96
N SER A 69 -23.87 -34.50 -0.31
CA SER A 69 -23.00 -33.64 0.50
C SER A 69 -22.25 -32.62 -0.36
N PHE A 70 -21.76 -33.05 -1.54
CA PHE A 70 -21.02 -32.16 -2.43
C PHE A 70 -21.90 -31.11 -3.07
N VAL A 71 -23.07 -31.50 -3.59
CA VAL A 71 -24.08 -30.57 -4.12
C VAL A 71 -24.52 -29.58 -3.04
N PHE A 72 -24.75 -30.06 -1.81
CA PHE A 72 -25.10 -29.18 -0.71
C PHE A 72 -24.00 -28.18 -0.37
N ILE A 73 -22.73 -28.62 -0.29
CA ILE A 73 -21.60 -27.72 0.00
C ILE A 73 -21.49 -26.65 -1.10
N LEU A 74 -21.53 -27.04 -2.38
CA LEU A 74 -21.47 -26.10 -3.49
C LEU A 74 -22.65 -25.12 -3.45
N PHE A 75 -23.86 -25.62 -3.20
CA PHE A 75 -25.05 -24.79 -3.06
C PHE A 75 -24.92 -23.82 -1.88
N ALA A 76 -24.48 -24.28 -0.71
CA ALA A 76 -24.29 -23.43 0.47
C ALA A 76 -23.23 -22.35 0.23
N LEU A 77 -22.10 -22.68 -0.40
CA LEU A 77 -21.07 -21.70 -0.76
C LEU A 77 -21.59 -20.70 -1.80
N PHE A 78 -22.35 -21.15 -2.79
CA PHE A 78 -23.00 -20.28 -3.76
C PHE A 78 -24.01 -19.33 -3.11
N ILE A 79 -24.87 -19.82 -2.22
CA ILE A 79 -25.80 -18.96 -1.48
C ILE A 79 -25.04 -17.97 -0.60
N THR A 80 -23.98 -18.43 0.07
CA THR A 80 -23.15 -17.59 0.95
C THR A 80 -22.54 -16.41 0.22
N SER A 81 -22.13 -16.57 -1.04
CA SER A 81 -21.48 -15.51 -1.81
C SER A 81 -22.35 -14.25 -1.97
N PHE A 82 -23.68 -14.40 -1.98
CA PHE A 82 -24.63 -13.28 -2.04
C PHE A 82 -24.72 -12.48 -0.73
N PHE A 83 -24.31 -13.05 0.40
CA PHE A 83 -24.43 -12.44 1.72
C PHE A 83 -23.10 -11.94 2.29
N LEU A 84 -21.99 -12.19 1.59
CA LEU A 84 -20.67 -11.72 1.98
C LEU A 84 -20.64 -10.19 2.08
N HIS A 85 -19.90 -9.70 3.07
CA HIS A 85 -19.60 -8.28 3.12
C HIS A 85 -18.82 -7.87 1.86
N LYS A 86 -19.09 -6.67 1.31
CA LYS A 86 -18.47 -6.16 0.08
C LYS A 86 -16.94 -6.32 0.09
N SER A 87 -16.29 -6.05 1.23
CA SER A 87 -14.84 -6.19 1.37
C SER A 87 -14.31 -7.61 1.20
N VAL A 88 -15.06 -8.64 1.61
CA VAL A 88 -14.68 -10.03 1.39
C VAL A 88 -15.04 -10.46 -0.03
N ALA A 89 -16.19 -10.01 -0.55
CA ALA A 89 -16.68 -10.37 -1.87
C ALA A 89 -15.81 -9.83 -3.01
N THR A 90 -15.14 -8.68 -2.84
CA THR A 90 -14.29 -8.07 -3.88
C THR A 90 -12.78 -8.28 -3.64
N ALA A 91 -12.38 -8.76 -2.46
CA ALA A 91 -10.97 -9.00 -2.13
C ALA A 91 -10.33 -10.05 -3.04
N MET A 92 -9.05 -9.82 -3.36
CA MET A 92 -8.26 -10.64 -4.27
C MET A 92 -9.00 -10.92 -5.59
N MET A 93 -9.50 -9.85 -6.23
CA MET A 93 -10.29 -9.93 -7.47
C MET A 93 -11.53 -10.84 -7.35
N GLY A 94 -12.16 -10.84 -6.18
CA GLY A 94 -13.31 -11.67 -5.84
C GLY A 94 -13.02 -13.13 -5.49
N MET A 95 -11.74 -13.51 -5.47
CA MET A 95 -11.34 -14.88 -5.18
C MET A 95 -11.13 -15.15 -3.68
N MET A 96 -11.18 -14.14 -2.81
CA MET A 96 -10.91 -14.32 -1.38
C MET A 96 -11.81 -15.41 -0.74
N PHE A 97 -13.12 -15.34 -0.95
CA PHE A 97 -14.03 -16.31 -0.37
C PHE A 97 -13.71 -17.76 -0.79
N PRO A 98 -13.64 -18.14 -2.08
CA PRO A 98 -13.29 -19.50 -2.45
C PRO A 98 -11.88 -19.91 -1.98
N MET A 99 -10.90 -18.98 -1.98
CA MET A 99 -9.54 -19.28 -1.54
C MET A 99 -9.46 -19.66 -0.06
N TYR A 100 -10.24 -19.03 0.81
CA TYR A 100 -10.26 -19.35 2.24
C TYR A 100 -11.31 -20.40 2.61
N ALA A 101 -12.47 -20.41 1.95
CA ALA A 101 -13.56 -21.32 2.28
C ALA A 101 -13.21 -22.76 1.93
N ILE A 102 -12.57 -23.05 0.79
CA ILE A 102 -12.29 -24.44 0.37
C ILE A 102 -11.40 -25.20 1.38
N PRO A 103 -10.26 -24.66 1.86
CA PRO A 103 -9.46 -25.32 2.88
C PRO A 103 -10.19 -25.49 4.22
N VAL A 104 -10.88 -24.45 4.68
CA VAL A 104 -11.63 -24.48 5.96
C VAL A 104 -12.76 -25.50 5.89
N MET A 105 -13.50 -25.50 4.78
CA MET A 105 -14.56 -26.48 4.50
C MET A 105 -14.01 -27.90 4.47
N SER A 106 -12.86 -28.13 3.84
CA SER A 106 -12.22 -29.46 3.79
C SER A 106 -11.85 -29.96 5.18
N LEU A 107 -11.26 -29.09 6.02
CA LEU A 107 -10.91 -29.39 7.40
C LEU A 107 -12.15 -29.70 8.24
N VAL A 108 -13.14 -28.81 8.21
CA VAL A 108 -14.38 -28.93 8.98
C VAL A 108 -15.21 -30.14 8.53
N PHE A 109 -15.17 -30.47 7.24
CA PHE A 109 -15.79 -31.67 6.69
C PHE A 109 -15.16 -32.95 7.27
N VAL A 110 -13.83 -33.06 7.28
CA VAL A 110 -13.13 -34.22 7.86
C VAL A 110 -13.33 -34.31 9.38
N LEU A 111 -13.29 -33.18 10.09
CA LEU A 111 -13.56 -33.13 11.53
C LEU A 111 -15.00 -33.54 11.87
N GLY A 112 -15.98 -33.08 11.09
CA GLY A 112 -17.38 -33.48 11.24
C GLY A 112 -17.56 -34.99 11.07
N LEU A 113 -16.89 -35.59 10.08
CA LEU A 113 -16.88 -37.04 9.87
C LEU A 113 -16.19 -37.81 11.00
N LEU A 114 -15.13 -37.25 11.58
CA LEU A 114 -14.42 -37.82 12.74
C LEU A 114 -15.25 -37.77 14.02
N ALA A 115 -15.96 -36.67 14.26
CA ALA A 115 -16.85 -36.52 15.41
C ALA A 115 -18.08 -37.43 15.26
N SER A 116 -18.61 -37.57 14.04
CA SER A 116 -19.80 -38.38 13.75
C SER A 116 -19.50 -39.87 13.56
N ARG A 117 -18.41 -40.43 14.11
CA ARG A 117 -17.93 -41.85 13.97
C ARG A 117 -19.01 -42.96 14.09
N SER A 118 -20.21 -42.60 14.52
CA SER A 118 -21.48 -43.31 14.36
C SER A 118 -21.67 -43.99 12.99
N LYS A 119 -22.17 -45.23 13.02
CA LYS A 119 -22.62 -45.99 11.83
C LYS A 119 -23.92 -45.43 11.22
N ASN A 120 -24.59 -44.48 11.89
CA ASN A 120 -25.87 -43.92 11.45
C ASN A 120 -25.68 -42.85 10.34
N PRO A 121 -26.23 -43.07 9.14
CA PRO A 121 -26.24 -42.08 8.05
C PRO A 121 -26.81 -40.72 8.43
N GLY A 122 -27.86 -40.68 9.26
CA GLY A 122 -28.55 -39.43 9.63
C GLY A 122 -27.65 -38.50 10.44
N THR A 123 -26.93 -39.04 11.42
CA THR A 123 -26.02 -38.24 12.26
C THR A 123 -24.84 -37.69 11.45
N ARG A 124 -24.33 -38.47 10.48
CA ARG A 124 -23.26 -38.02 9.58
C ARG A 124 -23.73 -36.89 8.67
N ARG A 125 -24.93 -36.98 8.10
CA ARG A 125 -25.52 -35.91 7.28
C ARG A 125 -25.71 -34.65 8.09
N MET A 126 -26.31 -34.75 9.28
CA MET A 126 -26.48 -33.59 10.16
C MET A 126 -25.14 -32.95 10.53
N ALA A 127 -24.12 -33.75 10.84
CA ALA A 127 -22.79 -33.22 11.13
C ALA A 127 -22.21 -32.42 9.94
N ILE A 128 -22.33 -32.94 8.71
CA ILE A 128 -21.88 -32.27 7.48
C ILE A 128 -22.67 -30.98 7.23
N LEU A 129 -24.00 -31.03 7.36
CA LEU A 129 -24.88 -29.88 7.16
C LEU A 129 -24.55 -28.77 8.16
N THR A 130 -24.54 -29.08 9.46
CA THR A 130 -24.26 -28.12 10.53
C THR A 130 -22.88 -27.53 10.38
N SER A 131 -21.85 -28.35 10.09
CA SER A 131 -20.48 -27.87 9.98
C SER A 131 -20.28 -26.96 8.76
N THR A 132 -20.92 -27.28 7.63
CA THR A 132 -20.96 -26.42 6.43
C THR A 132 -21.63 -25.08 6.73
N LEU A 133 -22.79 -25.10 7.37
CA LEU A 133 -23.52 -23.88 7.73
C LEU A 133 -22.73 -23.01 8.69
N LEU A 134 -22.02 -23.59 9.67
CA LEU A 134 -21.17 -22.84 10.60
C LEU A 134 -20.04 -22.10 9.88
N VAL A 135 -19.37 -22.74 8.91
CA VAL A 135 -18.35 -22.06 8.10
C VAL A 135 -18.95 -20.91 7.29
N CYS A 136 -20.10 -21.15 6.65
CA CYS A 136 -20.82 -20.13 5.89
C CYS A 136 -21.21 -18.93 6.77
N ILE A 137 -21.80 -19.18 7.95
CA ILE A 137 -22.14 -18.14 8.93
C ILE A 137 -20.89 -17.39 9.37
N GLY A 138 -19.77 -18.08 9.59
CA GLY A 138 -18.48 -17.46 9.90
C GLY A 138 -18.07 -16.43 8.84
N PHE A 139 -18.10 -16.80 7.56
CA PHE A 139 -17.76 -15.88 6.47
C PHE A 139 -18.74 -14.71 6.30
N ILE A 140 -20.04 -14.91 6.56
CA ILE A 140 -21.06 -13.84 6.52
C ILE A 140 -20.88 -12.85 7.69
N SER A 141 -20.31 -13.32 8.80
CA SER A 141 -20.14 -12.55 10.03
C SER A 141 -18.88 -11.68 10.06
N ILE A 142 -17.96 -11.89 9.12
CA ILE A 142 -16.69 -11.16 9.04
C ILE A 142 -16.68 -10.13 7.91
N ARG A 143 -15.82 -9.14 8.06
CA ARG A 143 -15.37 -8.24 7.01
C ARG A 143 -13.85 -8.17 7.07
N THR A 144 -13.21 -7.79 5.97
CA THR A 144 -11.81 -7.39 5.98
C THR A 144 -11.67 -5.86 5.95
N ASP A 145 -10.73 -5.33 6.74
CA ASP A 145 -10.29 -3.93 6.76
C ASP A 145 -9.17 -3.63 5.74
N GLY A 146 -8.81 -4.62 4.93
CA GLY A 146 -7.77 -4.55 3.92
C GLY A 146 -6.78 -5.69 4.08
N MET A 147 -5.72 -5.65 3.27
CA MET A 147 -4.61 -6.60 3.33
C MET A 147 -3.27 -5.91 3.51
N SER A 148 -2.31 -6.61 4.09
CA SER A 148 -0.89 -6.27 4.05
C SER A 148 -0.31 -6.50 2.65
N ALA A 149 0.89 -6.00 2.41
CA ALA A 149 1.64 -6.27 1.19
C ALA A 149 2.09 -7.73 1.06
N SER A 150 2.11 -8.52 2.16
CA SER A 150 2.31 -9.97 2.15
C SER A 150 1.02 -10.76 1.90
N ALA A 151 -0.07 -10.09 1.52
CA ALA A 151 -1.40 -10.64 1.31
C ALA A 151 -2.07 -11.27 2.56
N GLU A 152 -1.72 -10.77 3.75
CA GLU A 152 -2.42 -11.11 4.99
C GLU A 152 -3.61 -10.16 5.17
N HIS A 153 -4.79 -10.69 5.52
CA HIS A 153 -6.01 -9.89 5.66
C HIS A 153 -6.26 -9.50 7.12
N ASP A 154 -6.55 -8.22 7.37
CA ASP A 154 -7.06 -7.74 8.65
C ASP A 154 -8.55 -8.05 8.73
N PHE A 155 -8.93 -9.03 9.57
CA PHE A 155 -10.32 -9.47 9.73
C PHE A 155 -10.96 -8.79 10.95
N ALA A 156 -12.18 -8.31 10.75
CA ALA A 156 -13.00 -7.74 11.80
C ALA A 156 -14.41 -8.32 11.76
N TRP A 157 -15.11 -8.28 12.89
CA TRP A 157 -16.55 -8.57 12.91
C TRP A 157 -17.31 -7.56 12.05
N ARG A 158 -18.30 -8.03 11.29
CA ARG A 158 -19.09 -7.20 10.37
C ARG A 158 -19.77 -6.02 11.07
N TRP A 159 -20.12 -6.18 12.34
CA TRP A 159 -20.81 -5.18 13.17
C TRP A 159 -19.86 -4.32 14.02
N SER A 160 -18.54 -4.54 13.97
CA SER A 160 -17.60 -3.66 14.67
C SER A 160 -17.51 -2.30 13.96
N LYS A 161 -17.51 -1.21 14.74
CA LYS A 161 -17.33 0.14 14.19
C LYS A 161 -15.95 0.28 13.54
N THR A 162 -15.90 0.75 12.30
CA THR A 162 -14.64 1.11 11.62
C THR A 162 -13.99 2.31 12.29
N ALA A 163 -12.68 2.51 12.05
CA ALA A 163 -12.00 3.74 12.46
C ALA A 163 -12.67 4.99 11.85
N GLU A 164 -13.06 4.93 10.58
CA GLU A 164 -13.83 6.00 9.91
C GLU A 164 -15.15 6.29 10.64
N GLN A 165 -15.94 5.26 10.99
CA GLN A 165 -17.21 5.44 11.72
C GLN A 165 -16.99 6.01 13.12
N LYS A 166 -15.90 5.61 13.81
CA LYS A 166 -15.53 6.18 15.11
C LYS A 166 -15.17 7.67 14.98
N LEU A 167 -14.37 8.04 13.97
CA LEU A 167 -14.01 9.43 13.67
C LEU A 167 -15.24 10.28 13.36
N LEU A 168 -16.14 9.80 12.50
CA LEU A 168 -17.36 10.52 12.14
C LEU A 168 -18.28 10.72 13.36
N ALA A 169 -18.36 9.74 14.26
CA ALA A 169 -19.15 9.85 15.48
C ALA A 169 -18.57 10.86 16.49
N GLN A 170 -17.24 11.00 16.59
CA GLN A 170 -16.62 12.00 17.46
C GLN A 170 -16.93 13.44 17.00
N LYS A 171 -16.99 13.66 15.69
CA LYS A 171 -17.25 14.98 15.11
C LYS A 171 -18.65 15.54 15.37
N GLN A 172 -19.66 14.69 15.55
CA GLN A 172 -21.00 15.15 15.95
C GLN A 172 -21.02 15.84 17.33
N ASN A 173 -20.00 15.63 18.17
CA ASN A 173 -19.90 16.22 19.50
C ASN A 173 -18.95 17.43 19.58
N GLN A 174 -18.21 17.75 18.52
CA GLN A 174 -17.27 18.89 18.48
C GLN A 174 -17.60 19.77 17.28
N GLN A 175 -18.51 20.71 17.48
CA GLN A 175 -18.67 21.85 16.57
C GLN A 175 -17.40 22.71 16.68
N VAL A 176 -16.56 22.68 15.65
CA VAL A 176 -15.28 23.37 15.63
C VAL A 176 -15.52 24.88 15.56
N GLU A 177 -15.27 25.57 16.66
CA GLU A 177 -15.11 27.02 16.68
C GLU A 177 -13.81 27.37 15.94
N LEU A 178 -13.92 28.14 14.86
CA LEU A 178 -12.78 28.63 14.08
C LEU A 178 -11.96 29.60 14.94
N ALA A 179 -10.92 29.09 15.61
CA ALA A 179 -10.00 29.93 16.36
C ALA A 179 -9.14 30.75 15.38
N SER A 180 -9.17 32.08 15.54
CA SER A 180 -8.30 33.02 14.83
C SER A 180 -6.83 32.71 15.12
N VAL A 181 -6.05 32.49 14.06
CA VAL A 181 -4.61 32.21 14.15
C VAL A 181 -3.85 33.52 14.38
N SER A 182 -3.22 33.66 15.55
CA SER A 182 -2.13 34.62 15.74
C SER A 182 -0.82 33.97 15.28
N THR A 183 -0.11 34.61 14.36
CA THR A 183 1.14 34.11 13.75
C THR A 183 2.31 34.22 14.74
N PRO A 184 2.88 33.12 15.24
CA PRO A 184 4.20 33.16 15.85
C PRO A 184 5.23 33.23 14.72
N THR A 185 6.21 34.12 14.88
CA THR A 185 7.42 34.14 14.06
C THR A 185 8.31 33.01 14.54
N ASP A 186 8.38 31.90 13.81
CA ASP A 186 9.29 30.80 14.11
C ASP A 186 9.76 30.11 12.83
N ILE A 187 11.01 29.65 12.90
CA ILE A 187 11.84 28.91 11.91
C ILE A 187 11.00 28.23 10.81
N ALA A 188 11.37 28.42 9.55
CA ALA A 188 10.66 27.92 8.37
C ALA A 188 10.72 26.38 8.23
N LEU A 189 10.04 25.66 9.13
CA LEU A 189 9.79 24.22 9.04
C LEU A 189 9.04 23.94 7.74
N THR A 190 9.70 23.30 6.79
CA THR A 190 9.13 22.99 5.48
C THR A 190 9.33 21.51 5.14
N TRP A 191 8.25 20.86 4.72
CA TRP A 191 8.24 19.57 4.04
C TRP A 191 7.19 19.66 2.95
N SER A 192 7.59 20.07 1.74
CA SER A 192 6.64 20.58 0.76
C SER A 192 5.68 19.54 0.17
N GLY A 193 5.93 18.24 0.34
CA GLY A 193 5.00 17.21 -0.13
C GLY A 193 5.58 15.82 -0.12
N PHE A 194 5.15 14.99 -1.08
CA PHE A 194 5.57 13.59 -1.19
C PHE A 194 7.09 13.43 -1.15
N ARG A 195 7.60 12.74 -0.12
CA ARG A 195 9.03 12.46 0.08
C ARG A 195 9.91 13.73 0.18
N GLY A 196 9.35 14.84 0.63
CA GLY A 196 10.09 16.08 0.88
C GLY A 196 10.30 16.93 -0.37
N ALA A 197 11.07 18.02 -0.24
CA ALA A 197 11.24 19.02 -1.31
C ALA A 197 11.85 18.44 -2.60
N ASN A 198 12.80 17.52 -2.45
CA ASN A 198 13.47 16.85 -3.56
C ASN A 198 12.78 15.53 -3.97
N ARG A 199 11.66 15.17 -3.33
CA ARG A 199 10.86 13.94 -3.56
C ARG A 199 11.67 12.65 -3.46
N ASP A 200 12.71 12.64 -2.63
CA ASP A 200 13.65 11.53 -2.51
C ASP A 200 13.78 10.94 -1.10
N ALA A 201 13.03 11.46 -0.13
CA ALA A 201 13.01 11.00 1.26
C ALA A 201 14.38 11.12 1.94
N VAL A 202 15.21 12.08 1.50
CA VAL A 202 16.45 12.44 2.18
C VAL A 202 16.24 13.72 2.98
N VAL A 203 16.57 13.65 4.26
CA VAL A 203 16.57 14.77 5.19
C VAL A 203 18.01 15.22 5.37
N HIS A 204 18.21 16.51 5.13
CA HIS A 204 19.46 17.20 5.35
C HIS A 204 19.34 18.07 6.60
N ASP A 205 20.49 18.46 7.15
CA ASP A 205 20.61 19.41 8.26
C ASP A 205 19.95 18.95 9.58
N LEU A 206 19.83 17.63 9.80
CA LEU A 206 19.30 17.07 11.05
C LEU A 206 20.23 16.01 11.63
N ARG A 207 20.57 16.19 12.92
CA ARG A 207 21.19 15.15 13.75
C ARG A 207 20.33 14.88 14.97
N MET A 208 20.21 13.62 15.37
CA MET A 208 19.46 13.17 16.53
C MET A 208 20.19 12.06 17.29
N ALA A 209 19.84 11.85 18.55
CA ALA A 209 20.31 10.69 19.29
C ALA A 209 19.74 9.40 18.69
N THR A 210 20.60 8.39 18.55
CA THR A 210 20.23 7.08 17.96
C THR A 210 20.00 5.99 19.01
N ASP A 211 20.43 6.22 20.25
CA ASP A 211 20.12 5.33 21.38
C ASP A 211 18.78 5.69 22.00
N TRP A 212 17.72 5.03 21.53
CA TRP A 212 16.36 5.22 22.06
C TRP A 212 16.10 4.48 23.37
N GLN A 213 17.04 3.70 23.90
CA GLN A 213 16.91 3.20 25.27
C GLN A 213 17.15 4.32 26.28
N VAL A 214 18.06 5.24 25.94
CA VAL A 214 18.38 6.41 26.77
C VAL A 214 17.49 7.61 26.41
N SER A 215 17.31 7.88 25.12
CA SER A 215 16.59 9.07 24.62
C SER A 215 15.58 8.70 23.54
N PRO A 216 14.42 8.11 23.89
CA PRO A 216 13.40 7.77 22.91
C PRO A 216 12.72 9.04 22.34
N PRO A 217 12.21 8.98 21.09
CA PRO A 217 11.30 10.00 20.56
C PRO A 217 10.11 10.24 21.49
N GLN A 218 9.78 11.51 21.72
CA GLN A 218 8.67 11.90 22.58
C GLN A 218 7.41 12.09 21.75
N GLU A 219 6.33 11.36 22.06
CA GLU A 219 5.01 11.65 21.48
C GLU A 219 4.54 13.05 21.93
N VAL A 220 4.25 13.92 20.96
CA VAL A 220 3.75 15.28 21.19
C VAL A 220 2.23 15.26 21.24
N TRP A 221 1.60 14.58 20.27
CA TRP A 221 0.16 14.39 20.20
C TRP A 221 -0.18 13.19 19.30
N ARG A 222 -1.42 12.71 19.44
CA ARG A 222 -2.04 11.69 18.62
C ARG A 222 -3.50 12.03 18.36
N GLN A 223 -3.95 11.87 17.12
CA GLN A 223 -5.28 12.26 16.66
C GLN A 223 -5.87 11.19 15.73
N PRO A 224 -7.20 10.97 15.74
CA PRO A 224 -7.85 10.14 14.75
C PRO A 224 -7.80 10.82 13.37
N VAL A 225 -7.64 10.02 12.31
CA VAL A 225 -7.59 10.49 10.93
C VAL A 225 -8.44 9.59 10.04
N GLY A 226 -9.04 10.16 9.01
CA GLY A 226 -9.82 9.40 8.04
C GLY A 226 -8.94 8.47 7.21
N PRO A 227 -9.48 7.36 6.67
CA PRO A 227 -8.70 6.43 5.87
C PRO A 227 -8.11 7.09 4.62
N GLY A 228 -6.92 6.63 4.23
CA GLY A 228 -6.15 7.13 3.10
C GLY A 228 -4.67 6.76 3.22
N VAL A 229 -3.95 6.80 2.10
CA VAL A 229 -2.50 6.50 2.03
C VAL A 229 -1.65 7.76 1.80
N SER A 230 -2.30 8.93 1.67
CA SER A 230 -1.61 10.23 1.63
C SER A 230 -0.63 10.36 2.79
N SER A 231 0.58 10.87 2.50
CA SER A 231 1.51 11.37 3.52
C SER A 231 1.10 12.78 3.94
N PHE A 232 2.04 13.54 4.51
CA PHE A 232 1.87 14.92 4.94
C PHE A 232 2.70 15.89 4.10
N ALA A 233 2.21 17.13 4.03
CA ALA A 233 3.00 18.30 3.68
C ALA A 233 2.99 19.28 4.87
N ILE A 234 4.12 19.92 5.17
CA ILE A 234 4.32 20.80 6.32
C ILE A 234 4.79 22.18 5.84
N ARG A 235 4.15 23.25 6.35
CA ARG A 235 4.55 24.64 6.13
C ARG A 235 4.38 25.42 7.44
N GLY A 236 5.50 25.75 8.07
CA GLY A 236 5.53 26.45 9.34
C GLY A 236 4.81 25.66 10.43
N HIS A 237 3.80 26.27 11.04
CA HIS A 237 3.01 25.67 12.12
C HIS A 237 1.80 24.86 11.64
N LEU A 238 1.66 24.63 10.33
CA LEU A 238 0.55 23.91 9.73
C LEU A 238 1.03 22.69 8.95
N PHE A 239 0.24 21.62 8.96
CA PHE A 239 0.43 20.47 8.09
C PHE A 239 -0.87 20.05 7.42
N TYR A 240 -0.73 19.35 6.29
CA TYR A 240 -1.82 19.01 5.39
C TYR A 240 -1.74 17.56 4.96
N THR A 241 -2.89 16.94 4.77
CA THR A 241 -3.01 15.57 4.26
C THR A 241 -4.35 15.41 3.54
N GLN A 242 -4.52 14.29 2.84
CA GLN A 242 -5.80 13.89 2.29
C GLN A 242 -6.36 12.66 3.03
N GLU A 243 -7.67 12.59 3.17
CA GLU A 243 -8.38 11.51 3.87
C GLU A 243 -9.81 11.36 3.35
N GLN A 244 -10.42 10.17 3.50
CA GLN A 244 -11.85 9.98 3.28
C GLN A 244 -12.62 10.23 4.57
N ARG A 245 -13.76 10.93 4.47
CA ARG A 245 -14.72 11.07 5.56
C ARG A 245 -16.14 10.83 5.03
N GLY A 246 -16.63 9.61 5.15
CA GLY A 246 -17.95 9.25 4.61
C GLY A 246 -17.94 9.39 3.08
N GLU A 247 -18.90 10.14 2.53
CA GLU A 247 -19.02 10.35 1.07
C GLU A 247 -18.16 11.50 0.54
N GLU A 248 -17.19 11.98 1.33
CA GLU A 248 -16.33 13.11 0.96
C GLU A 248 -14.84 12.71 0.99
N GLU A 249 -14.12 13.01 -0.09
CA GLU A 249 -12.67 13.12 -0.05
C GLU A 249 -12.30 14.50 0.51
N VAL A 250 -11.42 14.54 1.49
CA VAL A 250 -11.11 15.73 2.28
C VAL A 250 -9.63 16.06 2.18
N VAL A 251 -9.34 17.32 1.86
CA VAL A 251 -8.02 17.92 2.12
C VAL A 251 -8.12 18.63 3.47
N ALA A 252 -7.35 18.16 4.43
CA ALA A 252 -7.41 18.65 5.80
C ALA A 252 -6.13 19.37 6.20
N CYS A 253 -6.30 20.48 6.92
CA CYS A 253 -5.23 21.24 7.56
C CYS A 253 -5.34 21.13 9.08
N TYR A 254 -4.17 21.00 9.72
CA TYR A 254 -4.05 20.85 11.16
C TYR A 254 -2.89 21.69 11.70
N LYS A 255 -2.95 22.06 12.98
CA LYS A 255 -1.84 22.69 13.69
C LYS A 255 -0.76 21.65 13.99
N LEU A 256 0.49 21.93 13.61
CA LEU A 256 1.63 21.03 13.83
C LEU A 256 1.90 20.76 15.32
N SER A 257 1.65 21.73 16.19
CA SER A 257 1.92 21.61 17.63
C SER A 257 0.91 20.77 18.40
N THR A 258 -0.32 20.62 17.91
CA THR A 258 -1.43 19.98 18.65
C THR A 258 -2.17 18.89 17.88
N GLY A 259 -2.03 18.86 16.56
CA GLY A 259 -2.84 18.01 15.67
C GLY A 259 -4.29 18.46 15.54
N GLU A 260 -4.67 19.60 16.10
CA GLU A 260 -6.04 20.13 16.03
C GLU A 260 -6.39 20.58 14.60
N PRO A 261 -7.62 20.32 14.13
CA PRO A 261 -8.07 20.77 12.82
C PRO A 261 -8.14 22.29 12.73
N VAL A 262 -7.67 22.84 11.62
CA VAL A 262 -7.75 24.27 11.29
C VAL A 262 -8.83 24.51 10.24
N TRP A 263 -8.73 23.84 9.10
CA TRP A 263 -9.72 23.90 8.03
C TRP A 263 -9.78 22.58 7.26
N MET A 264 -10.87 22.38 6.50
CA MET A 264 -11.04 21.23 5.62
C MET A 264 -11.74 21.65 4.33
N HIS A 265 -11.16 21.32 3.19
CA HIS A 265 -11.81 21.34 1.88
C HIS A 265 -12.42 19.97 1.59
N ARG A 266 -13.62 19.94 1.01
CA ARG A 266 -14.40 18.71 0.78
C ARG A 266 -14.80 18.61 -0.67
N ASP A 267 -14.53 17.45 -1.26
CA ASP A 267 -15.05 17.05 -2.56
C ASP A 267 -16.05 15.90 -2.36
N SER A 268 -17.28 16.04 -2.88
CA SER A 268 -18.35 15.05 -2.75
C SER A 268 -18.11 13.83 -3.63
N THR A 269 -17.15 13.01 -3.23
CA THR A 269 -16.73 11.79 -3.91
C THR A 269 -16.21 10.76 -2.91
N ARG A 270 -16.33 9.48 -3.26
CA ARG A 270 -15.83 8.38 -2.44
C ARG A 270 -15.07 7.39 -3.30
N TYR A 271 -13.83 7.14 -2.90
CA TYR A 271 -13.04 6.03 -3.41
C TYR A 271 -12.92 4.93 -2.35
N TRP A 272 -13.15 3.69 -2.76
CA TRP A 272 -12.93 2.53 -1.90
C TRP A 272 -12.63 1.28 -2.73
N GLU A 273 -11.67 0.50 -2.26
CA GLU A 273 -11.37 -0.84 -2.73
C GLU A 273 -10.94 -1.73 -1.55
N SER A 274 -10.84 -3.05 -1.78
CA SER A 274 -10.73 -4.03 -0.69
C SER A 274 -9.32 -4.32 -0.17
N HIS A 275 -8.26 -3.81 -0.80
CA HIS A 275 -6.86 -4.08 -0.47
C HIS A 275 -6.28 -2.99 0.44
N ALA A 276 -6.19 -1.76 -0.05
CA ALA A 276 -5.72 -0.59 0.69
C ALA A 276 -6.83 0.03 1.56
N GLY A 277 -8.08 0.04 1.10
CA GLY A 277 -9.24 0.58 1.80
C GLY A 277 -9.78 1.86 1.17
N ALA A 278 -10.44 2.72 1.96
CA ALA A 278 -11.00 3.98 1.46
C ALA A 278 -9.95 5.08 1.23
N GLY A 279 -10.30 6.06 0.39
CA GLY A 279 -9.71 7.40 0.39
C GLY A 279 -8.63 7.72 -0.65
N PRO A 280 -8.00 8.89 -0.54
CA PRO A 280 -6.93 9.33 -1.42
C PRO A 280 -5.58 8.70 -1.08
N ARG A 281 -4.72 8.55 -2.09
CA ARG A 281 -3.38 7.94 -1.99
C ARG A 281 -2.26 8.94 -2.26
N ALA A 282 -2.49 9.88 -3.18
CA ALA A 282 -1.57 10.97 -3.45
C ALA A 282 -1.37 11.89 -2.22
N THR A 283 -0.18 12.45 -2.10
CA THR A 283 0.17 13.41 -1.05
C THR A 283 0.08 14.84 -1.61
N PRO A 284 -0.48 15.81 -0.84
CA PRO A 284 -0.47 17.21 -1.23
C PRO A 284 0.92 17.77 -1.51
N THR A 285 1.00 18.75 -2.40
CA THR A 285 2.22 19.53 -2.66
C THR A 285 1.97 21.01 -2.36
N ILE A 286 2.84 21.61 -1.56
CA ILE A 286 2.81 23.02 -1.17
C ILE A 286 3.73 23.81 -2.08
N HIS A 287 3.25 24.91 -2.63
CA HIS A 287 4.06 25.86 -3.38
C HIS A 287 3.45 27.26 -3.30
N ASN A 288 4.27 28.26 -2.94
CA ASN A 288 3.89 29.69 -2.89
C ASN A 288 2.54 30.00 -2.21
N GLY A 289 2.33 29.45 -1.01
CA GLY A 289 1.09 29.69 -0.24
C GLY A 289 -0.14 28.96 -0.77
N ARG A 290 0.03 28.04 -1.72
CA ARG A 290 -1.00 27.17 -2.27
C ARG A 290 -0.72 25.71 -2.00
N ILE A 291 -1.78 24.92 -2.01
CA ILE A 291 -1.74 23.46 -1.89
C ILE A 291 -2.37 22.86 -3.13
N TYR A 292 -1.65 21.92 -3.73
CA TYR A 292 -2.08 21.17 -4.90
C TYR A 292 -2.33 19.73 -4.49
N THR A 293 -3.51 19.21 -4.78
CA THR A 293 -3.92 17.85 -4.39
C THR A 293 -4.46 17.08 -5.59
N LEU A 294 -4.32 15.75 -5.54
CA LEU A 294 -4.99 14.83 -6.47
C LEU A 294 -5.82 13.84 -5.63
N GLY A 295 -7.14 13.86 -5.79
CA GLY A 295 -8.05 12.90 -5.18
C GLY A 295 -7.94 11.52 -5.84
N ALA A 296 -8.37 10.47 -5.16
CA ALA A 296 -8.32 9.11 -5.72
C ALA A 296 -9.24 8.95 -6.94
N THR A 297 -10.26 9.79 -7.07
CA THR A 297 -11.18 9.86 -8.21
C THR A 297 -10.77 10.85 -9.31
N GLY A 298 -9.64 11.53 -9.15
CA GLY A 298 -9.03 12.36 -10.21
C GLY A 298 -9.31 13.85 -10.10
N ILE A 299 -9.99 14.29 -9.03
CA ILE A 299 -10.19 15.70 -8.74
C ILE A 299 -8.84 16.32 -8.38
N VAL A 300 -8.46 17.39 -9.08
CA VAL A 300 -7.26 18.18 -8.82
C VAL A 300 -7.71 19.52 -8.27
N ASN A 301 -7.20 19.90 -7.10
CA ASN A 301 -7.50 21.19 -6.50
C ASN A 301 -6.23 22.02 -6.34
N ALA A 302 -6.36 23.33 -6.55
CA ALA A 302 -5.45 24.33 -6.01
C ALA A 302 -6.18 25.11 -4.91
N LEU A 303 -5.68 25.01 -3.68
CA LEU A 303 -6.30 25.57 -2.49
C LEU A 303 -5.40 26.63 -1.87
N ASN A 304 -6.01 27.63 -1.25
CA ASN A 304 -5.34 28.53 -0.34
C ASN A 304 -4.84 27.74 0.88
N ALA A 305 -3.55 27.84 1.17
CA ALA A 305 -2.95 27.04 2.23
C ALA A 305 -3.36 27.49 3.65
N ASP A 306 -3.77 28.74 3.82
CA ASP A 306 -4.15 29.31 5.12
C ASP A 306 -5.61 29.04 5.48
N GLY A 307 -6.53 29.09 4.50
CA GLY A 307 -7.97 28.98 4.72
C GLY A 307 -8.68 27.84 3.97
N GLY A 308 -7.99 27.14 3.07
CA GLY A 308 -8.58 26.04 2.30
C GLY A 308 -9.53 26.46 1.17
N SER A 309 -9.68 27.76 0.89
CA SER A 309 -10.52 28.24 -0.20
C SER A 309 -9.97 27.80 -1.56
N VAL A 310 -10.86 27.39 -2.47
CA VAL A 310 -10.49 26.93 -3.81
C VAL A 310 -10.06 28.11 -4.69
N TYR A 311 -8.87 28.05 -5.27
CA TYR A 311 -8.47 28.90 -6.41
C TYR A 311 -9.05 28.33 -7.71
N TRP A 312 -8.83 27.04 -7.94
CA TRP A 312 -9.42 26.29 -9.04
C TRP A 312 -9.54 24.81 -8.70
N SER A 313 -10.47 24.12 -9.37
CA SER A 313 -10.66 22.67 -9.29
C SER A 313 -10.91 22.11 -10.69
N ARG A 314 -10.33 20.95 -10.98
CA ARG A 314 -10.44 20.23 -12.26
C ARG A 314 -10.65 18.75 -11.98
N ASN A 315 -11.06 18.00 -13.01
CA ASN A 315 -11.05 16.55 -12.97
C ASN A 315 -10.08 16.02 -14.03
N ALA A 316 -8.89 15.59 -13.60
CA ALA A 316 -7.85 15.08 -14.48
C ALA A 316 -8.23 13.77 -15.15
N ALA A 317 -9.06 12.95 -14.51
CA ALA A 317 -9.60 11.73 -15.12
C ALA A 317 -10.49 12.08 -16.32
N ALA A 318 -11.37 13.08 -16.17
CA ALA A 318 -12.21 13.58 -17.26
C ALA A 318 -11.37 14.26 -18.36
N ASP A 319 -10.42 15.13 -17.99
CA ASP A 319 -9.56 15.85 -18.94
C ASP A 319 -8.70 14.89 -19.79
N THR A 320 -8.24 13.78 -19.20
CA THR A 320 -7.43 12.76 -19.89
C THR A 320 -8.25 11.59 -20.46
N LYS A 321 -9.56 11.55 -20.18
CA LYS A 321 -10.49 10.46 -20.54
C LYS A 321 -10.14 9.10 -19.93
N VAL A 322 -9.39 9.08 -18.83
CA VAL A 322 -9.12 7.87 -18.03
C VAL A 322 -10.27 7.66 -17.05
N GLN A 323 -10.84 6.46 -16.98
CA GLN A 323 -12.02 6.16 -16.14
C GLN A 323 -11.70 5.21 -14.98
N LEU A 324 -12.44 5.35 -13.88
CA LEU A 324 -12.52 4.38 -12.78
C LEU A 324 -13.91 3.71 -12.79
N PRO A 325 -14.03 2.42 -12.44
CA PRO A 325 -12.99 1.43 -12.26
C PRO A 325 -12.70 0.73 -13.59
N GLU A 326 -11.70 1.19 -14.34
CA GLU A 326 -11.05 0.31 -15.31
C GLU A 326 -10.51 -0.92 -14.54
N PRO A 327 -10.64 -2.16 -15.04
CA PRO A 327 -10.19 -3.38 -14.37
C PRO A 327 -8.70 -3.36 -13.95
N THR A 328 -7.93 -2.38 -14.44
CA THR A 328 -6.51 -2.24 -14.18
C THR A 328 -6.13 -1.09 -13.23
N VAL A 329 -6.98 -0.08 -13.02
CA VAL A 329 -6.73 1.04 -12.07
C VAL A 329 -7.34 0.70 -10.71
N TRP A 330 -6.77 -0.32 -10.09
CA TRP A 330 -7.26 -0.94 -8.86
C TRP A 330 -7.08 -0.10 -7.58
N TYR A 331 -6.11 0.81 -7.52
CA TYR A 331 -5.80 1.59 -6.31
C TYR A 331 -6.22 3.08 -6.39
N GLY A 332 -6.97 3.47 -7.41
CA GLY A 332 -7.33 4.86 -7.69
C GLY A 332 -6.12 5.63 -8.21
N PHE A 333 -6.23 6.95 -8.28
CA PHE A 333 -5.09 7.79 -8.68
C PHE A 333 -4.20 8.10 -7.48
N SER A 334 -2.91 7.78 -7.62
CA SER A 334 -1.91 7.83 -6.53
C SER A 334 -0.75 8.80 -6.80
N GLY A 335 -0.66 9.35 -8.02
CA GLY A 335 0.44 10.23 -8.42
C GLY A 335 0.41 11.58 -7.71
N SER A 336 1.30 11.78 -6.74
CA SER A 336 1.38 13.03 -5.99
C SER A 336 1.74 14.20 -6.92
N PRO A 337 1.02 15.34 -6.89
CA PRO A 337 1.25 16.47 -7.79
C PRO A 337 2.70 16.95 -7.77
N LEU A 338 3.21 17.32 -8.94
CA LEU A 338 4.53 17.90 -9.14
C LEU A 338 4.35 19.35 -9.59
N VAL A 339 4.87 20.29 -8.83
CA VAL A 339 4.80 21.72 -9.17
C VAL A 339 6.13 22.15 -9.77
N LEU A 340 6.10 22.75 -10.95
CA LEU A 340 7.27 23.20 -11.71
C LEU A 340 6.99 24.55 -12.33
N ASP A 341 7.78 25.57 -11.98
CA ASP A 341 7.65 26.92 -12.51
C ASP A 341 6.20 27.45 -12.42
N SER A 342 5.49 27.47 -13.57
CA SER A 342 4.10 27.92 -13.73
C SER A 342 3.13 26.77 -13.99
N LEU A 343 3.52 25.53 -13.67
CA LEU A 343 2.76 24.31 -13.97
C LEU A 343 2.55 23.43 -12.74
N VAL A 344 1.41 22.74 -12.73
CA VAL A 344 1.08 21.62 -11.85
C VAL A 344 0.89 20.38 -12.71
N VAL A 345 1.82 19.43 -12.61
CA VAL A 345 1.79 18.17 -13.34
C VAL A 345 1.24 17.07 -12.45
N VAL A 346 0.21 16.37 -12.90
CA VAL A 346 -0.39 15.23 -12.21
C VAL A 346 -0.38 13.99 -13.11
N ALA A 347 -0.36 12.81 -12.48
CA ALA A 347 -0.47 11.53 -13.16
C ALA A 347 -1.80 10.86 -12.81
N VAL A 348 -2.57 10.54 -13.83
CA VAL A 348 -3.82 9.76 -13.73
C VAL A 348 -3.62 8.45 -14.47
N SER A 349 -3.26 7.41 -13.71
CA SER A 349 -2.75 6.15 -14.26
C SER A 349 -1.54 6.42 -15.17
N GLY A 350 -1.52 5.93 -16.41
CA GLY A 350 -0.44 6.11 -17.38
C GLY A 350 -0.34 7.46 -18.09
N SER A 351 -1.25 8.40 -17.81
CA SER A 351 -1.35 9.69 -18.47
C SER A 351 -0.87 10.82 -17.56
N LEU A 352 -0.07 11.72 -18.13
CA LEU A 352 0.26 13.00 -17.48
C LEU A 352 -0.64 14.10 -18.04
N VAL A 353 -1.00 15.04 -17.17
CA VAL A 353 -1.56 16.33 -17.58
C VAL A 353 -0.89 17.42 -16.77
N ALA A 354 -0.52 18.50 -17.44
CA ALA A 354 -0.02 19.70 -16.80
C ALA A 354 -1.07 20.81 -16.88
N TYR A 355 -1.33 21.41 -15.74
CA TYR A 355 -2.22 22.55 -15.58
C TYR A 355 -1.40 23.80 -15.35
N ASP A 356 -1.92 24.92 -15.84
CA ASP A 356 -1.46 26.25 -15.46
C ASP A 356 -1.64 26.46 -13.94
N LEU A 357 -0.58 26.89 -13.27
CA LEU A 357 -0.53 27.06 -11.81
C LEU A 357 -1.62 28.00 -11.29
N GLU A 358 -1.89 29.07 -12.04
CA GLU A 358 -2.79 30.16 -11.65
C GLU A 358 -4.25 29.85 -11.99
N THR A 359 -4.50 29.33 -13.19
CA THR A 359 -5.85 29.23 -13.75
C THR A 359 -6.43 27.81 -13.74
N GLY A 360 -5.59 26.79 -13.56
CA GLY A 360 -6.01 25.39 -13.68
C GLY A 360 -6.36 24.96 -15.11
N GLN A 361 -6.03 25.78 -16.12
CA GLN A 361 -6.26 25.41 -17.52
C GLN A 361 -5.22 24.36 -17.97
N PRO A 362 -5.63 23.30 -18.69
CA PRO A 362 -4.67 22.34 -19.26
C PRO A 362 -3.69 23.04 -20.20
N ARG A 363 -2.40 22.78 -20.02
CA ARG A 363 -1.31 23.33 -20.83
C ARG A 363 -0.75 22.29 -21.79
N TRP A 364 -0.60 21.05 -21.32
CA TRP A 364 -0.21 19.93 -22.17
C TRP A 364 -0.68 18.60 -21.59
N PHE A 365 -0.76 17.60 -22.46
CA PHE A 365 -1.11 16.22 -22.14
C PHE A 365 0.01 15.28 -22.58
N GLY A 366 0.40 14.36 -21.72
CA GLY A 366 1.32 13.29 -22.07
C GLY A 366 0.58 12.12 -22.73
N PRO A 367 1.24 11.37 -23.64
CA PRO A 367 0.67 10.15 -24.20
C PRO A 367 0.36 9.11 -23.11
N PHE A 368 -0.70 8.33 -23.27
CA PHE A 368 -1.03 7.23 -22.36
C PHE A 368 0.02 6.12 -22.45
N GLY A 369 0.55 5.67 -21.31
CA GLY A 369 1.57 4.62 -21.24
C GLY A 369 1.17 3.38 -20.45
N GLY A 370 -0.13 3.11 -20.31
CA GLY A 370 -0.65 2.01 -19.48
C GLY A 370 -0.46 2.26 -17.98
N ASP A 371 -0.90 1.34 -17.12
CA ASP A 371 -1.15 1.69 -15.73
C ASP A 371 0.07 2.06 -14.88
N SER A 372 -0.16 2.98 -13.94
CA SER A 372 0.84 3.45 -12.99
C SER A 372 0.22 4.04 -11.74
N TYR A 373 0.94 3.86 -10.63
CA TYR A 373 0.76 4.55 -9.36
C TYR A 373 2.00 5.38 -8.99
N SER A 374 2.99 5.46 -9.88
CA SER A 374 4.17 6.33 -9.71
C SER A 374 3.74 7.80 -9.74
N SER A 375 4.50 8.64 -9.06
CA SER A 375 4.37 10.09 -9.09
C SER A 375 5.40 10.68 -10.06
N PRO A 376 5.03 11.71 -10.86
CA PRO A 376 5.97 12.35 -11.77
C PRO A 376 7.16 12.95 -11.00
N GLN A 377 8.34 12.85 -11.60
CA GLN A 377 9.61 13.33 -11.07
C GLN A 377 10.19 14.42 -11.98
N HIS A 378 10.95 15.35 -11.41
CA HIS A 378 11.62 16.40 -12.17
C HIS A 378 13.12 16.29 -12.01
N PHE A 379 13.83 16.24 -13.15
CA PHE A 379 15.28 16.21 -13.18
C PHE A 379 15.81 17.08 -14.32
N ALA A 380 16.98 17.69 -14.11
CA ALA A 380 17.77 18.25 -15.18
C ALA A 380 18.75 17.18 -15.68
N ILE A 381 18.64 16.77 -16.95
CA ILE A 381 19.58 15.82 -17.58
C ILE A 381 20.21 16.53 -18.77
N ASP A 382 21.55 16.59 -18.78
CA ASP A 382 22.34 17.36 -19.74
C ASP A 382 21.84 18.82 -19.88
N GLY A 383 21.52 19.45 -18.75
CA GLY A 383 21.07 20.84 -18.65
C GLY A 383 19.63 21.11 -19.09
N LEU A 384 18.89 20.10 -19.55
CA LEU A 384 17.48 20.24 -19.92
C LEU A 384 16.56 19.80 -18.78
N PRO A 385 15.60 20.64 -18.34
CA PRO A 385 14.54 20.27 -17.40
C PRO A 385 13.56 19.26 -18.00
N GLN A 386 13.33 18.15 -17.28
CA GLN A 386 12.52 17.03 -17.77
C GLN A 386 11.57 16.53 -16.69
N VAL A 387 10.34 16.21 -17.11
CA VAL A 387 9.41 15.43 -16.31
C VAL A 387 9.58 13.96 -16.67
N ILE A 388 10.01 13.16 -15.70
CA ILE A 388 10.20 11.72 -15.85
C ILE A 388 9.03 10.99 -15.21
N PHE A 389 8.53 9.97 -15.91
CA PHE A 389 7.39 9.20 -15.44
C PHE A 389 7.51 7.71 -15.81
N ALA A 390 7.26 6.85 -14.81
CA ALA A 390 7.20 5.41 -14.98
C ALA A 390 5.75 4.95 -15.17
N SER A 391 5.51 4.12 -16.18
CA SER A 391 4.22 3.48 -16.47
C SER A 391 4.41 2.06 -16.99
N GLN A 392 3.32 1.36 -17.31
CA GLN A 392 3.40 0.00 -17.87
C GLN A 392 4.24 -0.08 -19.17
N SER A 393 4.28 1.01 -19.93
CA SER A 393 5.12 1.15 -21.12
C SER A 393 6.63 1.24 -20.84
N GLY A 394 7.04 1.47 -19.61
CA GLY A 394 8.44 1.73 -19.23
C GLY A 394 8.61 3.10 -18.57
N VAL A 395 9.75 3.76 -18.81
CA VAL A 395 10.05 5.11 -18.31
C VAL A 395 10.19 6.05 -19.48
N ARG A 396 9.51 7.18 -19.38
CA ARG A 396 9.43 8.21 -20.40
C ARG A 396 9.82 9.55 -19.81
N SER A 397 10.42 10.37 -20.66
CA SER A 397 10.80 11.74 -20.35
C SER A 397 10.05 12.71 -21.24
N PHE A 398 9.60 13.81 -20.63
CA PHE A 398 8.89 14.88 -21.30
C PHE A 398 9.58 16.21 -21.03
N ALA A 399 9.64 17.09 -22.04
CA ALA A 399 10.05 18.47 -21.85
C ALA A 399 9.11 19.14 -20.85
N ALA A 400 9.65 19.74 -19.78
CA ALA A 400 8.83 20.23 -18.66
C ALA A 400 7.81 21.30 -19.07
N SER A 401 8.16 22.18 -20.00
CA SER A 401 7.33 23.31 -20.42
C SER A 401 6.16 22.95 -21.34
N GLU A 402 6.36 21.97 -22.23
CA GLU A 402 5.42 21.67 -23.34
C GLU A 402 4.93 20.22 -23.39
N GLY A 403 5.46 19.33 -22.54
CA GLY A 403 5.05 17.93 -22.49
C GLY A 403 5.51 17.08 -23.68
N LYS A 404 6.40 17.60 -24.54
CA LYS A 404 6.96 16.86 -25.67
C LYS A 404 7.79 15.68 -25.20
N LEU A 405 7.50 14.48 -25.69
CA LEU A 405 8.30 13.28 -25.42
C LEU A 405 9.74 13.51 -25.91
N LEU A 406 10.70 13.41 -25.00
CA LEU A 406 12.13 13.57 -25.28
C LEU A 406 12.78 12.22 -25.56
N TRP A 407 12.51 11.25 -24.70
CA TRP A 407 13.01 9.89 -24.82
C TRP A 407 12.13 8.90 -24.07
N GLU A 408 12.24 7.64 -24.46
CA GLU A 408 11.58 6.52 -23.82
C GLU A 408 12.54 5.34 -23.70
N TYR A 409 12.40 4.61 -22.59
CA TYR A 409 13.04 3.32 -22.39
C TYR A 409 11.91 2.32 -22.16
N PRO A 410 11.54 1.52 -23.16
CA PRO A 410 10.38 0.63 -23.05
C PRO A 410 10.75 -0.72 -22.44
N TRP A 411 9.92 -1.20 -21.51
CA TRP A 411 9.93 -2.60 -21.09
C TRP A 411 8.59 -2.97 -20.47
N LYS A 412 8.07 -4.13 -20.84
CA LYS A 412 6.76 -4.62 -20.40
C LYS A 412 6.90 -5.36 -19.09
N VAL A 413 6.43 -4.76 -18.01
CA VAL A 413 6.12 -5.48 -16.77
C VAL A 413 4.75 -5.00 -16.27
N GLY A 414 4.30 -5.52 -15.14
CA GLY A 414 3.07 -5.05 -14.52
C GLY A 414 3.11 -3.58 -14.08
N VAL A 415 2.21 -3.26 -13.17
CA VAL A 415 2.00 -1.90 -12.65
C VAL A 415 3.27 -1.31 -12.02
N ARG A 416 3.46 0.01 -12.18
CA ARG A 416 4.57 0.76 -11.57
C ARG A 416 4.13 1.52 -10.35
N ILE A 417 4.91 1.46 -9.28
CA ILE A 417 4.63 2.18 -8.02
C ILE A 417 5.84 3.04 -7.64
N VAL A 418 7.03 2.45 -7.67
CA VAL A 418 8.32 3.06 -7.31
C VAL A 418 8.73 4.18 -8.28
N GLN A 419 9.29 5.26 -7.73
CA GLN A 419 9.71 6.44 -8.49
C GLN A 419 11.06 6.22 -9.19
N PRO A 420 11.23 6.71 -10.43
CA PRO A 420 12.56 6.84 -11.02
C PRO A 420 13.44 7.78 -10.17
N LYS A 421 14.69 7.38 -9.93
CA LYS A 421 15.67 8.20 -9.19
C LYS A 421 16.89 8.44 -10.05
N LEU A 422 17.21 9.70 -10.31
CA LEU A 422 18.49 10.09 -10.90
C LEU A 422 19.61 9.84 -9.88
N VAL A 423 20.70 9.24 -10.33
CA VAL A 423 21.92 8.99 -9.56
C VAL A 423 23.13 9.60 -10.29
N ALA A 424 24.34 9.42 -9.75
CA ALA A 424 25.56 9.95 -10.35
C ALA A 424 25.72 9.53 -11.82
N ASN A 425 26.46 10.35 -12.59
CA ASN A 425 26.74 10.17 -14.02
C ASN A 425 25.51 10.22 -14.96
N HIS A 426 24.45 10.93 -14.56
CA HIS A 426 23.17 10.99 -15.28
C HIS A 426 22.51 9.62 -15.50
N ASP A 427 22.90 8.62 -14.70
CA ASP A 427 22.23 7.34 -14.69
C ASP A 427 20.94 7.43 -13.86
N MET A 428 20.02 6.51 -14.13
CA MET A 428 18.73 6.44 -13.46
C MET A 428 18.47 5.04 -12.94
N LEU A 429 18.05 4.96 -11.68
CA LEU A 429 17.52 3.76 -11.09
C LEU A 429 16.00 3.70 -11.28
N ILE A 430 15.53 2.57 -11.75
CA ILE A 430 14.13 2.30 -12.05
C ILE A 430 13.75 0.91 -11.53
N SER A 431 12.50 0.75 -11.10
CA SER A 431 11.99 -0.59 -10.78
C SER A 431 11.86 -1.42 -12.07
N ALA A 432 12.48 -2.60 -12.08
CA ALA A 432 12.34 -3.60 -13.13
C ALA A 432 11.13 -4.52 -12.93
N GLY A 433 10.26 -4.23 -11.95
CA GLY A 433 9.12 -5.05 -11.54
C GLY A 433 9.44 -5.98 -10.37
N GLU A 434 8.40 -6.47 -9.70
CA GLU A 434 8.49 -7.21 -8.42
C GLU A 434 9.45 -8.41 -8.47
N SER A 435 9.52 -9.12 -9.60
CA SER A 435 10.38 -10.31 -9.75
C SER A 435 11.82 -10.00 -10.16
N ASN A 436 12.07 -8.84 -10.77
CA ASN A 436 13.36 -8.50 -11.38
C ASN A 436 14.13 -7.43 -10.61
N GLY A 437 13.48 -6.73 -9.69
CA GLY A 437 14.12 -5.80 -8.76
C GLY A 437 14.39 -4.42 -9.34
N LEU A 438 15.64 -3.97 -9.27
CA LEU A 438 16.06 -2.67 -9.79
C LEU A 438 16.84 -2.81 -11.08
N ARG A 439 16.77 -1.78 -11.91
CA ARG A 439 17.58 -1.62 -13.11
C ARG A 439 18.22 -0.24 -13.10
N ARG A 440 19.48 -0.19 -13.52
CA ARG A 440 20.22 1.06 -13.75
C ARG A 440 20.35 1.28 -15.25
N ILE A 441 19.92 2.44 -15.72
CA ILE A 441 20.07 2.87 -17.12
C ILE A 441 20.92 4.12 -17.17
N SER A 442 21.79 4.25 -18.17
CA SER A 442 22.45 5.52 -18.48
C SER A 442 21.66 6.31 -19.49
N ILE A 443 21.63 7.62 -19.31
CA ILE A 443 20.94 8.54 -20.20
C ILE A 443 21.96 9.59 -20.64
N SER A 444 22.17 9.70 -21.95
CA SER A 444 23.05 10.73 -22.50
C SER A 444 22.45 11.36 -23.75
N ARG A 445 22.74 12.63 -23.95
CA ARG A 445 22.34 13.37 -25.13
C ARG A 445 23.41 13.31 -26.21
N THR A 446 22.99 12.90 -27.40
CA THR A 446 23.75 13.09 -28.65
C THR A 446 23.25 14.35 -29.36
N ALA A 447 23.90 14.80 -30.44
CA ALA A 447 23.61 16.08 -31.11
C ALA A 447 22.10 16.37 -31.30
N ASN A 448 21.30 15.37 -31.70
CA ASN A 448 19.85 15.52 -31.89
C ASN A 448 18.98 14.43 -31.21
N ASN A 449 19.57 13.44 -30.55
CA ASN A 449 18.84 12.29 -29.98
C ASN A 449 19.30 11.96 -28.56
N TRP A 450 18.52 11.15 -27.85
CA TRP A 450 18.91 10.55 -26.57
C TRP A 450 19.38 9.12 -26.76
N ARG A 451 20.47 8.76 -26.08
CA ARG A 451 20.97 7.38 -25.99
C ARG A 451 20.68 6.86 -24.59
N ILE A 452 19.97 5.74 -24.53
CA ILE A 452 19.63 5.06 -23.28
C ILE A 452 20.20 3.65 -23.34
N GLU A 453 21.00 3.29 -22.34
CA GLU A 453 21.63 1.97 -22.26
C GLU A 453 21.41 1.37 -20.88
N GLU A 454 21.08 0.08 -20.84
CA GLU A 454 21.06 -0.64 -19.59
C GLU A 454 22.50 -0.87 -19.10
N ARG A 455 22.78 -0.48 -17.85
CA ARG A 455 24.03 -0.80 -17.18
C ARG A 455 23.95 -2.17 -16.54
N TRP A 456 22.88 -2.41 -15.79
CA TRP A 456 22.58 -3.69 -15.15
C TRP A 456 21.11 -3.78 -14.71
N THR A 457 20.64 -5.01 -14.51
CA THR A 457 19.40 -5.33 -13.78
C THR A 457 19.76 -6.28 -12.63
N THR A 458 19.20 -6.06 -11.43
CA THR A 458 19.49 -6.85 -10.22
C THR A 458 18.25 -7.22 -9.43
N LYS A 459 18.20 -8.48 -8.99
CA LYS A 459 17.25 -8.96 -7.97
C LYS A 459 17.72 -8.66 -6.53
N GLY A 460 18.86 -7.98 -6.37
CA GLY A 460 19.47 -7.64 -5.09
C GLY A 460 18.59 -6.73 -4.23
N LEU A 461 17.75 -5.90 -4.84
CA LEU A 461 16.79 -5.03 -4.18
C LEU A 461 15.50 -4.99 -5.01
N LYS A 462 14.34 -5.25 -4.39
CA LYS A 462 13.05 -5.44 -5.08
C LYS A 462 11.95 -4.56 -4.47
N PRO A 463 12.05 -3.23 -4.63
CA PRO A 463 11.06 -2.32 -4.09
C PRO A 463 9.76 -2.47 -4.87
N ASN A 464 8.65 -2.52 -4.13
CA ASN A 464 7.30 -2.64 -4.69
C ASN A 464 6.40 -1.52 -4.16
N HIS A 465 6.04 -1.57 -2.88
CA HIS A 465 5.18 -0.58 -2.23
C HIS A 465 5.91 0.69 -1.76
N SER A 466 7.21 0.57 -1.54
CA SER A 466 8.02 1.60 -0.90
C SER A 466 9.18 1.94 -1.79
N ASP A 467 9.48 3.23 -1.87
CA ASP A 467 10.65 3.70 -2.56
C ASP A 467 11.95 3.33 -1.81
N PHE A 468 13.07 3.58 -2.47
CA PHE A 468 14.41 3.42 -1.93
C PHE A 468 15.08 4.79 -1.78
N VAL A 469 16.11 4.85 -0.95
CA VAL A 469 17.00 6.00 -0.78
C VAL A 469 18.40 5.65 -1.27
N VAL A 470 19.17 6.66 -1.66
CA VAL A 470 20.55 6.50 -2.14
C VAL A 470 21.47 7.29 -1.22
N HIS A 471 22.56 6.66 -0.78
CA HIS A 471 23.57 7.26 0.09
C HIS A 471 24.92 6.62 -0.21
N ASP A 472 25.97 7.42 -0.33
CA ASP A 472 27.37 6.99 -0.44
C ASP A 472 27.60 5.81 -1.41
N GLY A 473 27.09 5.92 -2.63
CA GLY A 473 27.28 4.90 -3.68
C GLY A 473 26.43 3.63 -3.53
N HIS A 474 25.46 3.63 -2.61
CA HIS A 474 24.58 2.50 -2.32
C HIS A 474 23.10 2.89 -2.37
N ALA A 475 22.23 1.92 -2.69
CA ALA A 475 20.79 2.06 -2.55
C ALA A 475 20.27 1.18 -1.42
N TYR A 476 19.45 1.78 -0.57
CA TYR A 476 18.80 1.15 0.57
C TYR A 476 17.30 1.15 0.35
N GLY A 477 16.67 -0.02 0.46
CA GLY A 477 15.26 -0.17 0.17
C GLY A 477 14.73 -1.52 0.64
N PHE A 478 13.46 -1.79 0.36
CA PHE A 478 12.84 -3.07 0.66
C PHE A 478 13.03 -4.09 -0.47
N ASP A 479 13.34 -5.33 -0.08
CA ASP A 479 13.15 -6.53 -0.89
C ASP A 479 12.06 -7.38 -0.22
N GLY A 480 10.83 -7.19 -0.71
CA GLY A 480 9.63 -7.72 -0.05
C GLY A 480 9.42 -7.07 1.31
N SER A 481 9.42 -7.86 2.39
CA SER A 481 9.24 -7.37 3.76
C SER A 481 10.56 -7.09 4.52
N ILE A 482 11.70 -7.21 3.85
CA ILE A 482 13.03 -7.16 4.49
C ILE A 482 13.85 -6.03 3.88
N LEU A 483 14.52 -5.23 4.72
CA LEU A 483 15.40 -4.16 4.24
C LEU A 483 16.65 -4.76 3.56
N SER A 484 17.16 -4.10 2.53
CA SER A 484 18.33 -4.55 1.77
C SER A 484 19.16 -3.37 1.29
N CYS A 485 20.44 -3.63 1.06
CA CYS A 485 21.38 -2.70 0.47
C CYS A 485 22.00 -3.31 -0.80
N ILE A 486 22.13 -2.50 -1.85
CA ILE A 486 22.89 -2.82 -3.06
C ILE A 486 23.94 -1.73 -3.33
N GLU A 487 25.06 -2.13 -3.92
CA GLU A 487 26.03 -1.20 -4.50
C GLU A 487 25.53 -0.70 -5.85
N LEU A 488 25.65 0.62 -6.10
CA LEU A 488 25.16 1.21 -7.35
C LEU A 488 25.98 0.84 -8.57
N GLU A 489 27.30 0.65 -8.42
CA GLU A 489 28.19 0.35 -9.54
C GLU A 489 27.83 -0.99 -10.18
N SER A 490 27.77 -2.07 -9.38
CA SER A 490 27.55 -3.43 -9.87
C SER A 490 26.10 -3.92 -9.77
N GLY A 491 25.26 -3.27 -8.95
CA GLY A 491 23.93 -3.77 -8.59
C GLY A 491 23.97 -4.97 -7.62
N LYS A 492 25.15 -5.33 -7.09
CA LYS A 492 25.31 -6.47 -6.16
C LYS A 492 24.71 -6.13 -4.80
N ARG A 493 23.97 -7.08 -4.23
CA ARG A 493 23.49 -7.00 -2.84
C ARG A 493 24.66 -7.08 -1.87
N GLN A 494 24.73 -6.11 -0.96
CA GLN A 494 25.68 -6.09 0.15
C GLN A 494 25.12 -6.85 1.35
N TRP A 495 23.88 -6.53 1.74
CA TRP A 495 23.18 -7.23 2.81
C TRP A 495 21.66 -7.21 2.62
N LYS A 496 20.99 -8.10 3.35
CA LYS A 496 19.53 -8.15 3.51
C LYS A 496 19.22 -8.54 4.96
N GLY A 497 18.49 -7.69 5.68
CA GLY A 497 18.24 -7.85 7.11
C GLY A 497 17.17 -6.90 7.62
N GLY A 498 16.58 -7.21 8.77
CA GLY A 498 15.48 -6.44 9.37
C GLY A 498 14.14 -6.65 8.65
N ARG A 499 13.11 -7.09 9.37
CA ARG A 499 11.77 -7.34 8.81
C ARG A 499 10.81 -6.25 9.28
N TYR A 500 10.32 -5.44 8.35
CA TYR A 500 9.45 -4.28 8.63
C TYR A 500 8.18 -4.26 7.75
N GLY A 501 7.87 -5.36 7.07
CA GLY A 501 6.76 -5.42 6.12
C GLY A 501 7.00 -4.51 4.91
N SER A 502 5.92 -4.03 4.27
CA SER A 502 6.01 -2.90 3.32
C SER A 502 5.98 -1.55 4.03
N GLY A 503 6.94 -1.36 4.93
CA GLY A 503 7.16 -0.10 5.64
C GLY A 503 7.69 1.01 4.73
N GLN A 504 7.80 2.22 5.24
CA GLN A 504 8.35 3.39 4.54
C GLN A 504 9.64 3.86 5.23
N MET A 505 10.48 4.64 4.54
CA MET A 505 11.74 5.11 5.12
C MET A 505 12.10 6.54 4.73
N LEU A 506 12.90 7.18 5.57
CA LEU A 506 13.65 8.41 5.31
C LEU A 506 15.13 8.17 5.62
N LEU A 507 16.02 8.89 4.94
CA LEU A 507 17.44 8.95 5.24
C LEU A 507 17.77 10.25 5.98
N LEU A 508 18.44 10.16 7.12
CA LEU A 508 19.15 11.27 7.76
C LEU A 508 20.58 11.27 7.24
N ALA A 509 20.88 12.16 6.29
CA ALA A 509 22.09 12.10 5.48
C ALA A 509 23.37 12.33 6.31
N GLU A 510 23.33 13.23 7.30
CA GLU A 510 24.50 13.67 8.06
C GLU A 510 24.99 12.63 9.09
N GLN A 511 24.16 11.66 9.45
CA GLN A 511 24.48 10.56 10.38
C GLN A 511 24.48 9.19 9.69
N ALA A 512 24.15 9.13 8.40
CA ALA A 512 23.95 7.88 7.67
C ALA A 512 22.96 6.94 8.39
N VAL A 513 21.78 7.46 8.78
CA VAL A 513 20.75 6.68 9.51
C VAL A 513 19.45 6.65 8.72
N LEU A 514 18.88 5.46 8.57
CA LEU A 514 17.54 5.25 8.03
C LEU A 514 16.54 5.28 9.18
N LEU A 515 15.54 6.15 9.08
CA LEU A 515 14.35 6.11 9.91
C LEU A 515 13.28 5.31 9.17
N VAL A 516 12.93 4.14 9.70
CA VAL A 516 12.01 3.18 9.09
C VAL A 516 10.70 3.18 9.87
N LEU A 517 9.59 3.41 9.18
CA LEU A 517 8.24 3.20 9.70
C LEU A 517 7.72 1.86 9.16
N SER A 518 7.60 0.85 10.01
CA SER A 518 7.16 -0.49 9.60
C SER A 518 5.69 -0.50 9.18
N GLU A 519 5.31 -1.51 8.40
CA GLU A 519 3.91 -1.72 7.97
C GLU A 519 2.95 -1.91 9.17
N GLN A 520 3.48 -2.37 10.30
CA GLN A 520 2.74 -2.59 11.54
C GLN A 520 2.71 -1.34 12.44
N GLY A 521 3.40 -0.26 12.06
CA GLY A 521 3.43 1.01 12.79
C GLY A 521 4.52 1.12 13.86
N GLU A 522 5.58 0.32 13.78
CA GLU A 522 6.79 0.51 14.59
C GLU A 522 7.71 1.55 13.93
N LEU A 523 8.42 2.33 14.73
CA LEU A 523 9.56 3.12 14.27
C LEU A 523 10.85 2.36 14.58
N ALA A 524 11.76 2.34 13.62
CA ALA A 524 13.10 1.76 13.77
C ALA A 524 14.16 2.69 13.20
N LEU A 525 15.35 2.62 13.79
CA LEU A 525 16.57 3.22 13.25
C LEU A 525 17.49 2.12 12.74
N VAL A 526 17.98 2.28 11.52
CA VAL A 526 18.94 1.37 10.91
C VAL A 526 20.11 2.16 10.37
N GLN A 527 21.34 1.72 10.63
CA GLN A 527 22.52 2.36 10.04
C GLN A 527 22.50 2.17 8.51
N ALA A 528 22.66 3.25 7.75
CA ALA A 528 22.87 3.24 6.30
C ALA A 528 24.33 2.89 5.96
N ALA A 529 24.86 1.81 6.54
CA ALA A 529 26.21 1.31 6.27
C ALA A 529 26.15 0.14 5.28
N PRO A 530 27.07 0.05 4.30
CA PRO A 530 27.02 -1.01 3.29
C PRO A 530 27.61 -2.35 3.76
N ASP A 531 28.43 -2.38 4.81
CA ASP A 531 29.14 -3.58 5.26
C ASP A 531 28.22 -4.63 5.89
N LYS A 532 27.23 -4.19 6.68
CA LYS A 532 26.25 -5.08 7.33
C LYS A 532 24.97 -4.35 7.72
N PHE A 533 23.90 -5.11 7.84
CA PHE A 533 22.68 -4.65 8.49
C PHE A 533 22.92 -4.41 9.99
N THR A 534 22.61 -3.20 10.47
CA THR A 534 22.69 -2.84 11.90
C THR A 534 21.44 -2.04 12.31
N GLU A 535 20.52 -2.66 13.06
CA GLU A 535 19.42 -1.97 13.71
C GLU A 535 19.94 -1.30 15.00
N LEU A 536 19.72 0.01 15.12
CA LEU A 536 20.16 0.83 16.25
C LEU A 536 19.09 0.90 17.33
N ALA A 537 17.82 1.02 16.94
CA ALA A 537 16.70 1.18 17.84
C ALA A 537 15.39 0.76 17.19
N ARG A 538 14.40 0.41 18.02
CA ARG A 538 13.02 0.11 17.61
C ARG A 538 12.05 0.46 18.74
N MET A 539 10.89 1.03 18.40
CA MET A 539 9.78 1.26 19.32
C MET A 539 8.42 1.13 18.61
N PRO A 540 7.35 0.73 19.31
CA PRO A 540 5.99 0.90 18.80
C PRO A 540 5.67 2.40 18.67
N ALA A 541 5.00 2.81 17.60
CA ALA A 541 4.69 4.22 17.37
C ALA A 541 3.20 4.46 17.06
N ILE A 542 2.60 3.70 16.14
CA ILE A 542 1.16 3.74 15.83
C ILE A 542 0.63 2.33 15.62
N GLU A 543 -0.69 2.15 15.73
CA GLU A 543 -1.33 0.84 15.63
C GLU A 543 -2.09 0.67 14.32
N GLY A 544 -1.75 -0.39 13.58
CA GLY A 544 -2.46 -0.82 12.38
C GLY A 544 -1.67 -0.62 11.09
N LYS A 545 -2.30 -1.01 9.97
CA LYS A 545 -1.66 -1.04 8.66
C LYS A 545 -1.17 0.35 8.23
N THR A 546 0.13 0.48 8.07
CA THR A 546 0.85 1.74 7.85
C THR A 546 1.61 1.70 6.54
N TRP A 547 1.04 2.30 5.49
CA TRP A 547 1.68 2.43 4.17
C TRP A 547 2.06 3.87 3.83
N ASN A 548 1.74 4.81 4.71
CA ASN A 548 1.95 6.24 4.52
C ASN A 548 3.43 6.56 4.74
N HIS A 549 4.00 7.40 3.88
CA HIS A 549 5.36 7.87 4.10
C HIS A 549 5.40 8.78 5.34
N PRO A 550 6.40 8.64 6.22
CA PRO A 550 6.64 9.64 7.27
C PRO A 550 7.01 11.00 6.65
N ALA A 551 6.73 12.08 7.37
CA ALA A 551 7.18 13.43 7.03
C ALA A 551 7.97 13.99 8.21
N LEU A 552 9.10 14.64 7.93
CA LEU A 552 10.00 15.15 8.96
C LEU A 552 10.35 16.60 8.67
N SER A 553 10.11 17.48 9.63
CA SER A 553 10.52 18.87 9.53
C SER A 553 11.12 19.35 10.84
N GLY A 554 12.35 19.88 10.78
CA GLY A 554 13.16 20.08 11.97
C GLY A 554 13.31 18.75 12.72
N ASN A 555 12.96 18.73 14.01
CA ASN A 555 12.94 17.52 14.82
C ASN A 555 11.52 16.93 15.03
N ILE A 556 10.51 17.39 14.28
CA ILE A 556 9.14 16.88 14.40
C ILE A 556 8.88 15.87 13.28
N LEU A 557 8.72 14.62 13.67
CA LEU A 557 8.31 13.50 12.82
C LEU A 557 6.79 13.36 12.86
N LEU A 558 6.13 13.48 11.72
CA LEU A 558 4.73 13.13 11.53
C LEU A 558 4.60 11.75 10.90
N ILE A 559 3.79 10.90 11.51
CA ILE A 559 3.41 9.58 11.00
C ILE A 559 1.91 9.39 11.06
N ARG A 560 1.39 8.56 10.16
CA ARG A 560 -0.02 8.21 10.14
C ARG A 560 -0.27 6.85 9.52
N ASN A 561 -1.48 6.37 9.73
CA ASN A 561 -2.05 5.24 9.03
C ASN A 561 -3.49 5.56 8.61
N THR A 562 -4.29 4.51 8.40
CA THR A 562 -5.70 4.61 7.99
C THR A 562 -6.68 4.91 9.13
N ARG A 563 -6.18 5.06 10.37
CA ARG A 563 -6.98 5.16 11.60
C ARG A 563 -6.55 6.34 12.47
N GLU A 564 -5.26 6.57 12.60
CA GLU A 564 -4.67 7.61 13.45
C GLU A 564 -3.45 8.27 12.81
N MET A 565 -3.09 9.43 13.35
CA MET A 565 -1.87 10.17 13.07
C MET A 565 -1.24 10.66 14.38
N ALA A 566 0.08 10.79 14.40
CA ALA A 566 0.83 11.21 15.57
C ALA A 566 2.03 12.06 15.17
N ALA A 567 2.43 12.94 16.09
CA ALA A 567 3.67 13.68 16.03
C ALA A 567 4.64 13.21 17.10
N PHE A 568 5.90 13.00 16.72
CA PHE A 568 6.98 12.68 17.63
C PHE A 568 8.07 13.75 17.53
N ARG A 569 8.55 14.21 18.67
CA ARG A 569 9.77 15.00 18.75
C ARG A 569 10.95 14.06 18.84
N LEU A 570 11.82 14.11 17.82
CA LEU A 570 13.06 13.35 17.78
C LEU A 570 14.06 13.92 18.80
N PRO A 571 14.79 13.05 19.51
CA PRO A 571 15.74 13.48 20.55
C PRO A 571 16.89 14.27 19.92
N PRO A 572 17.33 15.39 20.51
CA PRO A 572 18.52 16.08 20.02
C PRO A 572 19.74 15.15 20.11
N ASN A 573 20.71 15.34 19.21
CA ASN A 573 21.99 14.66 19.37
C ASN A 573 22.69 15.21 20.63
N ALA A 574 23.11 14.36 21.55
CA ALA A 574 24.03 14.78 22.61
C ALA A 574 25.36 15.16 21.94
N GLU A 575 25.84 16.38 22.18
CA GLU A 575 27.16 16.83 21.73
C GLU A 575 28.29 16.01 22.37
#